data_AF-A0A183L046-F1
#
_entry.id   AF-A0A183L046-F1
#
_cell.length_a   1.000
_cell.length_b   1.000
_cell.length_c   1.000
_cell.angle_alpha   90.00
_cell.angle_beta   90.00
_cell.angle_gamma   90.00
#
_symmetry.space_group_name_H-M   'P 1'
#
loop_
_entity.id
_entity.type
_entity.pdbx_description
1 polymer ?
#
loop_
_entity_poly.entity_id
_entity_poly.type
_entity_poly.pdbx_seq_one_letter_code
_entity_poly.pdbx_strand_id
1 'polypeptide(L)'
;MKQLYDTTKKLAGKYSKPERPVKDKEGRPITEIHQQWNRWVEYFEELLNRPAPMNPPDIEAAHTGLFIDVNPPPTEEIRMVIRQIKSGKAA
;
A
#
# COMPACT_ATOMS: atom_id res chain seq x y z
N MET A 1 -8.19 -1.93 -22.11
CA MET A 1 -7.02 -1.16 -21.61
C MET A 1 -7.18 0.35 -21.77
N LYS A 2 -7.47 0.88 -22.97
CA LYS A 2 -7.56 2.34 -23.21
C LYS A 2 -8.59 3.05 -22.33
N GLN A 3 -9.80 2.49 -22.22
CA GLN A 3 -10.85 3.07 -21.36
C GLN A 3 -10.48 3.13 -19.88
N LEU A 4 -9.77 2.12 -19.37
CA LEU A 4 -9.32 2.10 -17.98
C LEU A 4 -8.31 3.23 -17.73
N TYR A 5 -7.30 3.37 -18.60
CA TYR A 5 -6.31 4.44 -18.55
C TYR A 5 -6.94 5.83 -18.63
N ASP A 6 -7.89 6.03 -19.55
CA ASP A 6 -8.57 7.32 -19.72
C ASP A 6 -9.45 7.67 -18.50
N THR A 7 -10.09 6.66 -17.89
CA THR A 7 -10.91 6.84 -16.67
C THR A 7 -10.03 7.19 -15.47
N THR A 8 -8.92 6.47 -15.27
CA THR A 8 -7.97 6.74 -14.19
C THR A 8 -7.33 8.12 -14.35
N LYS A 9 -6.96 8.51 -15.58
CA LYS A 9 -6.40 9.84 -15.87
C LYS A 9 -7.40 10.98 -15.58
N LYS A 10 -8.70 10.74 -15.80
CA LYS A 10 -9.76 11.72 -15.51
C LYS A 10 -10.03 11.83 -14.00
N LEU A 11 -9.98 10.70 -13.27
CA LEU A 11 -10.15 10.64 -11.82
C LEU A 11 -8.97 11.22 -11.04
N ALA A 12 -7.74 11.07 -11.57
CA ALA A 12 -6.52 11.55 -10.92
C ALA A 12 -6.41 13.09 -10.79
N GLY A 13 -7.39 13.84 -11.29
CA GLY A 13 -7.43 15.30 -11.21
C GLY A 13 -6.25 15.98 -11.93
N LYS A 14 -6.03 17.26 -11.64
CA LYS A 14 -4.79 17.93 -12.05
C LYS A 14 -3.75 17.64 -10.96
N TYR A 15 -2.75 16.83 -11.26
CA TYR A 15 -1.52 16.75 -10.45
C TYR A 15 -0.95 18.18 -10.33
N SER A 16 -1.20 18.86 -9.21
CA SER A 16 -0.40 20.00 -8.83
C SER A 16 0.96 19.48 -8.38
N LYS A 17 1.99 20.32 -8.54
CA LYS A 17 3.33 20.02 -8.03
C LYS A 17 3.19 19.46 -6.60
N PRO A 18 3.82 18.32 -6.28
CA PRO A 18 3.81 17.81 -4.92
C PRO A 18 4.34 18.89 -3.98
N GLU A 19 3.67 19.09 -2.84
CA GLU A 19 4.03 20.09 -1.82
C GLU A 19 5.49 19.92 -1.34
N ARG A 20 6.01 18.70 -1.46
CA ARG A 20 7.40 18.36 -1.19
C ARG A 20 8.09 17.90 -2.48
N PRO A 21 9.04 18.68 -3.03
CA PRO A 21 9.85 18.23 -4.14
C PRO A 21 10.78 17.09 -3.71
N VAL A 22 10.99 16.13 -4.62
CA VAL A 22 12.01 15.09 -4.45
C VAL A 22 13.37 15.77 -4.34
N LYS A 23 14.26 15.28 -3.46
CA LYS A 23 15.60 15.83 -3.27
C LYS A 23 16.67 14.86 -3.75
N ASP A 24 17.78 15.40 -4.24
CA ASP A 24 18.99 14.63 -4.52
C ASP A 24 19.70 14.22 -3.23
N LYS A 25 20.86 13.55 -3.35
CA LYS A 25 21.63 13.09 -2.18
C LYS A 25 22.21 14.24 -1.36
N GLU A 26 22.40 15.40 -1.97
CA GLU A 26 22.84 16.65 -1.34
C GLU A 26 21.67 17.45 -0.74
N GLY A 27 20.44 16.96 -0.84
CA GLY A 27 19.25 17.59 -0.28
C GLY A 27 18.66 18.74 -1.14
N ARG A 28 19.16 18.92 -2.36
CA ARG A 28 18.67 19.94 -3.31
C ARG A 28 17.42 19.43 -4.03
N PRO A 29 16.42 20.29 -4.28
CA PRO A 29 15.20 19.88 -4.99
C PRO A 29 15.46 19.48 -6.45
N ILE A 30 14.85 18.37 -6.87
CA ILE A 30 14.85 17.87 -8.25
C ILE A 30 13.56 18.32 -8.94
N THR A 31 13.70 19.11 -10.00
CA THR A 31 12.59 19.68 -10.79
C THR A 31 12.29 18.91 -12.07
N GLU A 32 13.27 18.19 -12.62
CA GLU A 32 13.15 17.43 -13.87
C GLU A 32 12.69 16.00 -13.63
N ILE A 33 11.71 15.55 -14.42
CA ILE A 33 11.13 14.20 -14.27
C ILE A 33 12.16 13.09 -14.51
N HIS A 34 13.06 13.26 -15.48
CA HIS A 34 14.12 12.29 -15.76
C HIS A 34 15.08 12.13 -14.58
N GLN A 35 15.45 13.24 -13.94
CA GLN A 35 16.30 13.21 -12.75
C GLN A 35 15.57 12.57 -11.56
N GLN A 36 14.26 12.77 -11.43
CA GLN A 36 13.47 12.06 -10.41
C GLN A 36 13.46 10.55 -10.64
N TRP A 37 13.32 10.09 -11.89
CA TRP A 37 13.41 8.67 -12.23
C TRP A 37 14.79 8.09 -11.89
N ASN A 38 15.86 8.79 -12.24
CA ASN A 38 17.21 8.36 -11.87
C ASN A 38 17.38 8.28 -10.34
N ARG A 39 16.86 9.26 -9.61
CA ARG A 39 16.88 9.25 -8.14
C ARG A 39 16.11 8.06 -7.55
N TRP A 40 14.99 7.68 -8.16
CA TRP A 40 14.23 6.48 -7.78
C TRP A 40 15.04 5.20 -8.03
N VAL A 41 15.66 5.07 -9.21
CA VAL A 41 16.49 3.91 -9.54
C VAL A 41 17.63 3.76 -8.53
N GLU A 42 18.37 4.84 -8.26
CA GLU A 42 19.46 4.83 -7.27
C GLU A 42 18.97 4.46 -5.86
N TYR A 43 17.83 5.00 -5.43
CA TYR A 43 17.27 4.71 -4.11
C TYR A 43 16.92 3.23 -3.96
N PHE A 44 16.28 2.64 -4.96
CA PHE A 44 15.94 1.22 -4.95
C PHE A 44 17.17 0.33 -5.06
N GLU A 45 18.16 0.71 -5.86
CA GLU A 45 19.43 -0.01 -5.96
C GLU A 45 20.16 -0.02 -4.61
N GLU A 46 20.23 1.11 -3.90
CA GLU A 46 20.83 1.19 -2.58
C GLU A 46 20.04 0.37 -1.55
N LEU A 47 18.71 0.45 -1.58
CA LEU A 47 17.84 -0.26 -0.64
C LEU A 47 17.90 -1.78 -0.81
N LEU A 48 17.87 -2.27 -2.05
CA LEU A 48 17.82 -3.70 -2.36
C LEU A 48 19.18 -4.37 -2.29
N ASN A 49 20.27 -3.64 -2.55
CA ASN A 49 21.64 -4.17 -2.45
C ASN A 49 22.29 -3.90 -1.08
N ARG A 50 21.55 -3.32 -0.14
CA ARG A 50 22.06 -3.08 1.22
C ARG A 50 22.38 -4.42 1.89
N PRO A 51 23.60 -4.62 2.42
CA PRO A 51 23.93 -5.82 3.16
C PRO A 51 23.07 -5.93 4.42
N ALA A 52 22.85 -7.16 4.90
CA ALA A 52 22.14 -7.39 6.14
C ALA A 52 22.81 -6.57 7.28
N PRO A 53 22.02 -5.85 8.10
CA PRO A 53 22.59 -5.09 9.20
C PRO A 53 23.29 -6.05 10.18
N MET A 54 24.47 -5.65 10.66
CA MET A 54 25.27 -6.45 11.60
C MET A 54 24.53 -6.76 12.90
N ASN A 55 23.68 -5.82 13.32
CA ASN A 55 22.72 -6.02 14.40
C ASN A 55 21.36 -6.23 13.75
N PRO A 56 20.87 -7.49 13.66
CA PRO A 56 19.51 -7.72 13.22
C PRO A 56 18.55 -6.96 14.15
N PRO A 57 17.45 -6.41 13.62
CA PRO A 57 16.42 -5.86 14.50
C PRO A 57 15.92 -6.97 15.42
N ASP A 58 15.79 -6.67 16.71
CA ASP A 58 15.16 -7.57 17.67
C ASP A 58 13.65 -7.56 17.41
N ILE A 59 13.22 -8.42 16.48
CA ILE A 59 11.82 -8.59 16.13
C ILE A 59 11.30 -9.70 17.03
N GLU A 60 10.56 -9.32 18.08
CA GLU A 60 9.77 -10.28 18.84
C GLU A 60 8.91 -11.08 17.86
N ALA A 61 9.02 -12.41 17.90
CA ALA A 61 8.18 -13.27 17.09
C ALA A 61 6.73 -12.91 17.39
N ALA A 62 5.97 -12.56 16.34
CA ALA A 62 4.53 -12.37 16.50
C ALA A 62 3.98 -13.61 17.21
N HIS A 63 3.30 -13.42 18.33
CA HIS A 63 2.67 -14.54 19.03
C HIS A 63 1.80 -15.29 18.02
N THR A 64 2.16 -16.53 17.71
CA THR A 64 1.43 -17.46 16.82
C THR A 64 0.06 -17.86 17.39
N GLY A 65 -0.52 -17.04 18.26
CA GLY A 65 -1.76 -17.26 18.98
C GLY A 65 -2.90 -16.37 18.49
N LEU A 66 -2.89 -15.91 17.23
CA LEU A 66 -4.14 -15.50 16.61
C LEU A 66 -4.92 -16.79 16.30
N PHE A 67 -5.70 -17.23 17.28
CA PHE A 67 -6.77 -18.22 17.10
C PHE A 67 -7.83 -17.60 16.20
N ILE A 68 -7.52 -17.50 14.91
CA ILE A 68 -8.52 -17.28 13.88
C ILE A 68 -9.22 -18.62 13.75
N ASP A 69 -10.51 -18.64 14.09
CA ASP A 69 -11.33 -19.81 13.81
C ASP A 69 -11.39 -20.00 12.28
N VAL A 70 -10.63 -20.98 11.78
CA VAL A 70 -10.61 -21.35 10.38
C VAL A 70 -11.78 -22.25 10.01
N ASN A 71 -12.65 -22.60 10.96
CA ASN A 71 -13.84 -23.36 10.65
C ASN A 71 -14.85 -22.51 9.89
N PRO A 72 -15.57 -23.09 8.93
CA PRO A 72 -16.65 -22.38 8.25
C PRO A 72 -17.73 -21.97 9.28
N PRO A 73 -18.31 -20.76 9.15
CA PRO A 73 -19.38 -20.34 10.04
C PRO A 73 -20.60 -21.26 9.92
N PRO A 74 -21.34 -21.51 11.01
CA PRO A 74 -22.55 -22.32 10.98
C PRO A 74 -23.57 -21.79 9.97
N THR A 75 -24.22 -22.69 9.23
CA THR A 75 -25.19 -22.31 8.18
C THR A 75 -26.32 -21.41 8.70
N GLU A 76 -26.73 -21.58 9.96
CA GLU A 76 -27.75 -20.75 10.59
C GLU A 76 -27.31 -19.29 10.77
N GLU A 77 -26.04 -19.05 11.09
CA GLU A 77 -25.47 -17.71 11.21
C GLU A 77 -25.48 -16.99 9.86
N ILE A 78 -25.03 -17.68 8.80
CA ILE A 78 -25.07 -17.18 7.43
C ILE A 78 -26.51 -16.81 7.02
N ARG A 79 -27.48 -17.68 7.33
CA ARG A 79 -28.91 -17.42 7.03
C ARG A 79 -29.45 -16.23 7.81
N MET A 80 -29.10 -16.08 9.08
CA MET A 80 -29.52 -14.93 9.89
C MET A 80 -28.97 -13.62 9.32
N VAL A 81 -27.68 -13.57 8.99
CA VAL A 81 -27.03 -12.38 8.41
C VAL A 81 -27.69 -12.00 7.08
N ILE A 82 -27.95 -12.97 6.19
CA ILE A 82 -28.67 -12.71 4.92
C ILE A 82 -30.07 -12.12 5.17
N ARG A 83 -30.80 -12.61 6.19
CA ARG A 83 -32.12 -12.06 6.55
C ARG A 83 -32.02 -10.62 7.08
N GLN A 84 -31.02 -10.33 7.93
CA GLN A 84 -30.79 -8.97 8.44
C GLN A 84 -30.49 -7.99 7.30
N ILE A 85 -29.57 -8.36 6.39
CA ILE A 85 -29.22 -7.56 5.19
C ILE A 85 -30.46 -7.30 4.34
N LYS A 86 -31.28 -8.33 4.08
CA LYS A 86 -32.54 -8.18 3.32
C LYS A 86 -33.58 -7.31 4.03
N SER A 87 -33.55 -7.26 5.36
CA SER A 87 -34.48 -6.44 6.15
C SER A 87 -34.01 -5.00 6.36
N GLY A 88 -32.87 -4.60 5.78
CA GLY A 88 -32.32 -3.24 5.90
C GLY A 88 -31.80 -2.90 7.30
N LYS A 89 -31.71 -3.89 8.19
CA LYS A 89 -31.09 -3.76 9.51
C LYS A 89 -29.61 -4.08 9.40
N ALA A 90 -28.86 -3.24 8.69
CA ALA A 90 -27.45 -3.08 9.02
C ALA A 90 -27.39 -2.25 10.31
N ALA A 91 -26.58 -2.69 11.28
CA ALA A 91 -26.27 -1.87 12.46
C ALA A 91 -25.51 -0.61 12.05
#